data_AF-T2GEY8-F1
#
_entry.id   AF-T2GEY8-F1
#
_cell.length_a   1.000
_cell.length_b   1.000
_cell.length_c   1.000
_cell.angle_alpha   90.00
_cell.angle_beta   90.00
_cell.angle_gamma   90.00
#
_symmetry.space_group_name_H-M   'P 1'
#
loop_
_entity.id
_entity.type
_entity.pdbx_description
1 polymer ?
#
loop_
_entity_poly.entity_id
_entity_poly.type
_entity_poly.pdbx_seq_one_letter_code
_entity_poly.pdbx_strand_id
1 'polypeptide(L)'
;MPGATRLLEFHKLHGCGNDFIFIDNRTLQLPQEHMARWATILCQRAFSIGADGLIFLESPAPDPGCDYRWHFFNADGSRAEMCGNASRCAATLAVRLDLAGPAHRFLTDAGPILAQVLEETPAGARVKVQLTPPHDLWLGESLALNGVPHTVNHVNTGVPHAVVIVDDVWSVDVRTLGRALRQHERFAPKGTNANFIQIVDNKSILLRTYERGVEDETYACGTGAAASALVAQQLGFADAEVHVTTTGKEVLTITSDGGQVFLTGAAAYVFAGTLDAAALGLPR
;
A
#
# COMPACT_ATOMS: atom_id res chain seq x y z
N MET A 1 -14.27 16.00 -38.22
CA MET A 1 -14.95 16.66 -37.09
C MET A 1 -13.88 17.17 -36.13
N PRO A 2 -13.61 18.48 -36.07
CA PRO A 2 -12.79 19.06 -35.01
C PRO A 2 -13.64 19.16 -33.73
N GLY A 3 -13.09 18.78 -32.57
CA GLY A 3 -13.60 19.26 -31.27
C GLY A 3 -14.43 18.31 -30.39
N ALA A 4 -14.09 17.03 -30.29
CA ALA A 4 -14.39 16.29 -29.05
C ALA A 4 -13.20 16.47 -28.11
N THR A 5 -13.43 17.09 -26.96
CA THR A 5 -12.42 17.50 -25.98
C THR A 5 -11.45 16.35 -25.69
N ARG A 6 -10.14 16.56 -25.94
CA ARG A 6 -9.02 15.60 -25.73
C ARG A 6 -8.69 15.34 -24.26
N LEU A 7 -9.58 15.77 -23.38
CA LEU A 7 -9.31 15.90 -21.96
C LEU A 7 -9.61 14.56 -21.28
N LEU A 8 -8.56 13.94 -20.76
CA LEU A 8 -8.61 12.78 -19.88
C LEU A 8 -8.87 13.27 -18.46
N GLU A 9 -9.95 12.80 -17.86
CA GLU A 9 -10.21 12.96 -16.44
C GLU A 9 -9.37 12.00 -15.60
N PHE A 10 -8.88 12.49 -14.46
CA PHE A 10 -8.15 11.70 -13.50
C PHE A 10 -8.41 12.17 -12.07
N HIS A 11 -8.17 11.27 -11.12
CA HIS A 11 -8.26 11.55 -9.69
C HIS A 11 -6.91 11.27 -9.01
N LYS A 12 -6.57 12.08 -8.02
CA LYS A 12 -5.33 11.95 -7.25
C LYS A 12 -5.69 11.66 -5.79
N LEU A 13 -5.21 10.54 -5.28
CA LEU A 13 -5.40 10.13 -3.89
C LEU A 13 -4.07 9.69 -3.29
N HIS A 14 -3.98 9.65 -1.96
CA HIS A 14 -2.85 9.01 -1.28
C HIS A 14 -3.28 8.25 -0.03
N GLY A 15 -2.56 7.19 0.30
CA GLY A 15 -2.62 6.50 1.58
C GLY A 15 -1.29 6.66 2.29
N CYS A 16 -1.27 7.31 3.45
CA CYS A 16 -0.04 7.57 4.21
C CYS A 16 1.10 8.26 3.41
N GLY A 17 0.76 9.17 2.50
CA GLY A 17 1.74 9.86 1.65
C GLY A 17 2.18 9.11 0.40
N ASN A 18 1.87 7.82 0.26
CA ASN A 18 2.04 7.08 -0.99
C ASN A 18 0.91 7.43 -1.95
N ASP A 19 1.25 8.12 -3.04
CA ASP A 19 0.29 8.84 -3.89
C ASP A 19 0.06 8.19 -5.26
N PHE A 20 -1.19 8.22 -5.70
CA PHE A 20 -1.66 7.48 -6.87
C PHE A 20 -2.51 8.35 -7.78
N ILE A 21 -2.39 8.10 -9.08
CA ILE A 21 -3.32 8.59 -10.09
C ILE A 21 -4.33 7.49 -10.36
N PHE A 22 -5.61 7.84 -10.44
CA PHE A 22 -6.69 6.95 -10.79
C PHE A 22 -7.39 7.43 -12.05
N ILE A 23 -7.69 6.48 -12.93
CA ILE A 23 -8.45 6.69 -14.16
C ILE A 23 -9.63 5.73 -14.17
N ASP A 24 -10.83 6.25 -14.43
CA ASP A 24 -12.01 5.43 -14.71
C ASP A 24 -11.92 4.88 -16.14
N ASN A 25 -11.52 3.61 -16.27
CA ASN A 25 -11.37 2.95 -17.55
C ASN A 25 -12.70 2.50 -18.16
N ARG A 26 -13.83 2.60 -17.44
CA ARG A 26 -15.16 2.39 -18.05
C ARG A 26 -15.44 3.45 -19.12
N THR A 27 -14.91 4.65 -18.90
CA THR A 27 -15.03 5.81 -19.80
C THR A 27 -13.92 5.83 -20.84
N LEU A 28 -12.67 5.59 -20.41
CA LEU A 28 -11.51 5.66 -21.31
C LEU A 28 -11.41 4.45 -22.25
N GLN A 29 -11.74 3.24 -21.77
CA GLN A 29 -11.66 1.97 -22.50
C GLN A 29 -10.26 1.69 -23.08
N LEU A 30 -9.20 2.10 -22.37
CA LEU A 30 -7.83 1.89 -22.81
C LEU A 30 -7.48 0.39 -22.76
N PRO A 31 -6.95 -0.20 -23.84
CA PRO A 31 -6.43 -1.56 -23.81
C PRO A 31 -5.28 -1.72 -22.80
N GLN A 32 -5.29 -2.85 -22.08
CA GLN A 32 -4.31 -3.12 -21.02
C GLN A 32 -2.84 -3.05 -21.49
N GLU A 33 -2.58 -3.42 -22.75
CA GLU A 33 -1.25 -3.36 -23.38
C GLU A 33 -0.65 -1.94 -23.46
N HIS A 34 -1.47 -0.90 -23.34
CA HIS A 34 -1.01 0.50 -23.36
C HIS A 34 -0.84 1.09 -21.94
N MET A 35 -1.45 0.50 -20.92
CA MET A 35 -1.50 1.07 -19.57
C MET A 35 -0.12 1.25 -18.91
N ALA A 36 0.83 0.34 -19.17
CA ALA A 36 2.19 0.45 -18.64
C ALA A 36 2.89 1.72 -19.14
N ARG A 37 2.73 2.06 -20.42
CA ARG A 37 3.27 3.30 -21.02
C ARG A 37 2.57 4.54 -20.46
N TRP A 38 1.28 4.44 -20.16
CA TRP A 38 0.58 5.53 -19.50
C TRP A 38 1.14 5.79 -18.10
N ALA A 39 1.46 4.73 -17.34
CA ALA A 39 2.05 4.88 -16.02
C ALA A 39 3.41 5.60 -16.07
N THR A 40 4.30 5.21 -16.97
CA THR A 40 5.63 5.85 -17.08
C THR A 40 5.57 7.34 -17.43
N ILE A 41 4.55 7.76 -18.19
CA ILE A 41 4.37 9.16 -18.60
C ILE A 41 3.61 9.96 -17.53
N LEU A 42 2.51 9.43 -17.00
CA LEU A 42 1.66 10.16 -16.05
C LEU A 42 2.27 10.27 -14.65
N CYS A 43 3.02 9.25 -14.22
CA CYS A 43 3.69 9.26 -12.92
C CYS A 43 4.96 10.10 -12.90
N GLN A 44 5.44 10.61 -14.04
CA GLN A 44 6.64 11.43 -14.10
C GLN A 44 6.42 12.77 -13.40
N ARG A 45 7.07 12.96 -12.24
CA ARG A 45 7.07 14.24 -11.51
C ARG A 45 7.73 15.33 -12.37
N ALA A 46 7.36 16.59 -12.13
CA ALA A 46 7.77 17.80 -12.86
C ALA A 46 7.29 17.93 -14.32
N PHE A 47 7.12 16.83 -15.06
CA PHE A 47 6.73 16.85 -16.48
C PHE A 47 5.28 16.47 -16.73
N SER A 48 4.64 15.84 -15.74
CA SER A 48 3.25 15.36 -15.82
C SER A 48 2.57 15.55 -14.46
N ILE A 49 1.52 14.77 -14.18
CA ILE A 49 0.83 14.79 -12.89
C ILE A 49 1.79 14.44 -11.75
N GLY A 50 2.60 13.38 -11.95
CA GLY A 50 3.57 12.90 -10.97
C GLY A 50 2.94 12.07 -9.86
N ALA A 51 3.34 10.82 -9.66
CA ALA A 51 2.81 9.91 -8.64
C ALA A 51 3.74 8.73 -8.40
N ASP A 52 3.49 7.95 -7.34
CA ASP A 52 4.17 6.67 -7.13
C ASP A 52 3.57 5.54 -8.00
N GLY A 53 2.32 5.69 -8.43
CA GLY A 53 1.64 4.70 -9.28
C GLY A 53 0.39 5.20 -9.99
N LEU A 54 -0.02 4.44 -11.01
CA LEU A 54 -1.22 4.66 -11.81
C LEU A 54 -2.15 3.44 -11.70
N ILE A 55 -3.42 3.70 -11.37
CA ILE A 55 -4.46 2.68 -11.27
C ILE A 55 -5.59 3.00 -12.25
N PHE A 56 -5.95 2.01 -13.05
CA PHE A 56 -7.18 2.02 -13.86
C PHE A 56 -8.27 1.23 -13.14
N LEU A 57 -9.46 1.80 -13.00
CA LEU A 57 -10.64 1.11 -12.48
C LEU A 57 -11.51 0.69 -13.65
N GLU A 58 -11.83 -0.60 -13.75
CA GLU A 58 -12.55 -1.18 -14.87
C GLU A 58 -13.72 -2.05 -14.39
N SER A 59 -14.71 -2.22 -15.25
CA SER A 59 -15.80 -3.18 -15.02
C SER A 59 -15.24 -4.60 -14.79
N PRO A 60 -15.82 -5.37 -13.86
CA PRO A 60 -15.23 -6.63 -13.36
C PRO A 60 -15.35 -7.81 -14.34
N ALA A 61 -15.78 -7.58 -15.58
CA ALA A 61 -16.22 -8.66 -16.46
C ALA A 61 -15.09 -9.66 -16.78
N PRO A 62 -15.33 -10.98 -16.65
CA PRO A 62 -16.58 -11.66 -16.30
C PRO A 62 -16.61 -12.27 -14.87
N ASP A 63 -15.93 -11.71 -13.86
CA ASP A 63 -15.87 -12.30 -12.51
C ASP A 63 -17.12 -11.96 -11.65
N PRO A 64 -18.06 -12.92 -11.41
CA PRO A 64 -19.40 -12.64 -10.89
C PRO A 64 -19.48 -12.33 -9.38
N GLY A 65 -18.37 -11.94 -8.75
CA GLY A 65 -18.34 -11.60 -7.33
C GLY A 65 -17.48 -10.40 -6.96
N CYS A 66 -17.01 -9.64 -7.95
CA CYS A 66 -16.31 -8.38 -7.71
C CYS A 66 -17.09 -7.25 -8.37
N ASP A 67 -17.12 -6.09 -7.73
CA ASP A 67 -17.82 -4.89 -8.20
C ASP A 67 -17.00 -4.16 -9.28
N TYR A 68 -15.67 -4.24 -9.22
CA TYR A 68 -14.75 -3.74 -10.24
C TYR A 68 -13.41 -4.51 -10.23
N ARG A 69 -12.63 -4.30 -11.27
CA ARG A 69 -11.23 -4.72 -11.38
C ARG A 69 -10.34 -3.48 -11.34
N TRP A 70 -9.17 -3.60 -10.75
CA TRP A 70 -8.13 -2.60 -10.92
C TRP A 70 -7.02 -3.09 -11.86
N HIS A 71 -6.31 -2.17 -12.49
CA HIS A 71 -5.01 -2.44 -13.10
C HIS A 71 -4.01 -1.47 -12.51
N PHE A 72 -3.06 -1.98 -11.73
CA PHE A 72 -2.10 -1.17 -11.00
C PHE A 72 -0.71 -1.31 -11.61
N PHE A 73 -0.13 -0.16 -11.97
CA PHE A 73 1.23 -0.01 -12.46
C PHE A 73 2.01 0.94 -11.56
N ASN A 74 3.24 0.58 -11.23
CA ASN A 74 4.20 1.47 -10.58
C ASN A 74 4.63 2.59 -11.56
N ALA A 75 5.27 3.63 -11.03
CA ALA A 75 5.76 4.75 -11.83
C ALA A 75 6.73 4.37 -12.97
N ASP A 76 7.42 3.23 -12.86
CA ASP A 76 8.31 2.70 -13.90
C ASP A 76 7.59 1.84 -14.96
N GLY A 77 6.27 1.69 -14.84
CA GLY A 77 5.43 0.89 -15.74
C GLY A 77 5.39 -0.60 -15.38
N SER A 78 6.10 -1.04 -14.34
CA SER A 78 5.99 -2.41 -13.84
C SER A 78 4.61 -2.67 -13.23
N ARG A 79 4.10 -3.89 -13.42
CA ARG A 79 2.79 -4.32 -12.90
C ARG A 79 2.89 -4.63 -11.41
N ALA A 80 1.98 -4.08 -10.62
CA ALA A 80 1.91 -4.31 -9.18
C ALA A 80 0.69 -5.15 -8.82
N GLU A 81 0.91 -6.18 -7.99
CA GLU A 81 -0.16 -7.14 -7.67
C GLU A 81 -1.12 -6.61 -6.59
N MET A 82 -0.57 -6.07 -5.50
CA MET A 82 -1.34 -5.55 -4.37
C MET A 82 -0.56 -4.44 -3.64
N CYS A 83 -1.28 -3.42 -3.17
CA CYS A 83 -0.77 -2.43 -2.22
C CYS A 83 -1.88 -1.98 -1.27
N GLY A 84 -1.69 -2.15 0.04
CA GLY A 84 -2.69 -1.78 1.04
C GLY A 84 -3.07 -0.29 1.01
N ASN A 85 -2.13 0.60 0.67
CA ASN A 85 -2.40 2.04 0.53
C ASN A 85 -3.24 2.33 -0.72
N ALA A 86 -2.87 1.74 -1.86
CA ALA A 86 -3.63 1.84 -3.09
C ALA A 86 -5.03 1.26 -2.93
N SER A 87 -5.17 0.12 -2.23
CA SER A 87 -6.47 -0.53 -1.97
C SER A 87 -7.44 0.38 -1.22
N ARG A 88 -6.97 1.10 -0.19
CA ARG A 88 -7.83 2.08 0.53
C ARG A 88 -8.24 3.23 -0.38
N CYS A 89 -7.32 3.73 -1.21
CA CYS A 89 -7.60 4.78 -2.19
C CYS A 89 -8.60 4.32 -3.26
N ALA A 90 -8.41 3.12 -3.81
CA ALA A 90 -9.29 2.52 -4.81
C ALA A 90 -10.71 2.34 -4.26
N ALA A 91 -10.83 1.80 -3.04
CA ALA A 91 -12.11 1.64 -2.38
C ALA A 91 -12.82 2.99 -2.13
N THR A 92 -12.08 4.01 -1.69
CA THR A 92 -12.62 5.37 -1.51
C THR A 92 -13.14 5.93 -2.82
N LEU A 93 -12.35 5.82 -3.90
CA LEU A 93 -12.74 6.37 -5.19
C LEU A 93 -13.88 5.57 -5.83
N ALA A 94 -13.91 4.26 -5.64
CA ALA A 94 -14.97 3.42 -6.18
C ALA A 94 -16.35 3.82 -5.64
N VAL A 95 -16.46 4.11 -4.34
CA VAL A 95 -17.72 4.61 -3.77
C VAL A 95 -18.06 5.98 -4.34
N ARG A 96 -17.08 6.90 -4.45
CA ARG A 96 -17.30 8.24 -5.00
C ARG A 96 -17.72 8.28 -6.48
N LEU A 97 -17.32 7.27 -7.26
CA LEU A 97 -17.66 7.14 -8.68
C LEU A 97 -18.88 6.23 -8.94
N ASP A 98 -19.61 5.86 -7.89
CA ASP A 98 -20.71 4.91 -7.93
C ASP A 98 -20.32 3.59 -8.64
N LEU A 99 -19.07 3.16 -8.49
CA LEU A 99 -18.56 1.85 -8.95
C LEU A 99 -19.01 0.71 -8.02
N ALA A 100 -19.13 1.00 -6.73
CA ALA A 100 -19.45 0.03 -5.70
C ALA A 100 -20.09 0.71 -4.48
N GLY A 101 -20.82 -0.06 -3.66
CA GLY A 101 -21.32 0.42 -2.36
C GLY A 101 -20.21 0.48 -1.29
N PRO A 102 -20.52 0.94 -0.06
CA PRO A 102 -19.52 1.10 1.00
C PRO A 102 -18.81 -0.18 1.43
N ALA A 103 -19.46 -1.33 1.33
CA ALA A 103 -18.85 -2.65 1.54
C ALA A 103 -18.87 -3.40 0.21
N HIS A 104 -17.70 -3.75 -0.30
CA HIS A 104 -17.55 -4.25 -1.67
C HIS A 104 -16.32 -5.14 -1.82
N ARG A 105 -16.21 -5.76 -2.99
CA ARG A 105 -15.07 -6.61 -3.35
C ARG A 105 -14.53 -6.21 -4.71
N PHE A 106 -13.22 -6.09 -4.84
CA PHE A 106 -12.60 -5.76 -6.12
C PHE A 106 -11.48 -6.73 -6.47
N LEU A 107 -11.26 -6.91 -7.78
CA LEU A 107 -10.29 -7.86 -8.27
C LEU A 107 -8.93 -7.19 -8.53
N THR A 108 -7.90 -7.82 -8.00
CA THR A 108 -6.49 -7.48 -8.20
C THR A 108 -5.74 -8.64 -8.85
N ASP A 109 -4.49 -8.45 -9.26
CA ASP A 109 -3.67 -9.56 -9.75
C ASP A 109 -3.29 -10.54 -8.61
N ALA A 110 -3.38 -10.10 -7.34
CA ALA A 110 -3.25 -10.96 -6.16
C ALA A 110 -4.57 -11.70 -5.78
N GLY A 111 -5.64 -11.51 -6.57
CA GLY A 111 -6.97 -12.05 -6.30
C GLY A 111 -7.96 -11.02 -5.73
N PRO A 112 -9.16 -11.48 -5.33
CA PRO A 112 -10.20 -10.59 -4.79
C PRO A 112 -9.83 -10.02 -3.43
N ILE A 113 -10.07 -8.72 -3.24
CA ILE A 113 -9.83 -7.98 -2.00
C ILE A 113 -11.16 -7.43 -1.48
N LEU A 114 -11.46 -7.70 -0.20
CA LEU A 114 -12.58 -7.08 0.50
C LEU A 114 -12.21 -5.66 0.96
N ALA A 115 -13.13 -4.73 0.78
CA ALA A 115 -13.02 -3.37 1.27
C ALA A 115 -14.31 -2.92 1.96
N GLN A 116 -14.14 -2.05 2.95
CA GLN A 116 -15.23 -1.37 3.62
C GLN A 116 -14.83 0.09 3.89
N VAL A 117 -15.54 1.02 3.24
CA VAL A 117 -15.49 2.44 3.54
C VAL A 117 -16.33 2.67 4.80
N LEU A 118 -15.66 3.04 5.90
CA LEU A 118 -16.27 3.18 7.23
C LEU A 118 -16.86 4.57 7.45
N GLU A 119 -16.16 5.59 6.96
CA GLU A 119 -16.54 6.99 7.12
C GLU A 119 -15.99 7.80 5.93
N GLU A 120 -16.88 8.48 5.21
CA GLU A 120 -16.51 9.38 4.13
C GLU A 120 -16.51 10.83 4.59
N THR A 121 -15.56 11.59 4.06
CA THR A 121 -15.48 13.04 4.20
C THR A 121 -15.19 13.66 2.84
N PRO A 122 -15.36 14.98 2.65
CA PRO A 122 -14.89 15.63 1.43
C PRO A 122 -13.40 15.39 1.15
N ALA A 123 -12.58 15.33 2.21
CA ALA A 123 -11.13 15.17 2.15
C ALA A 123 -10.66 13.72 1.92
N GLY A 124 -11.54 12.72 1.96
CA GLY A 124 -11.16 11.32 1.78
C GLY A 124 -12.09 10.36 2.50
N ALA A 125 -11.56 9.25 2.99
CA ALA A 125 -12.32 8.32 3.82
C ALA A 125 -11.42 7.54 4.79
N ARG A 126 -12.03 6.97 5.82
CA ARG A 126 -11.44 5.88 6.61
C ARG A 126 -11.90 4.56 6.03
N VAL A 127 -10.95 3.71 5.66
CA VAL A 127 -11.24 2.47 4.90
C VAL A 127 -10.54 1.29 5.55
N LYS A 128 -11.29 0.20 5.73
CA LYS A 128 -10.79 -1.12 6.08
C LYS A 128 -10.62 -1.94 4.80
N VAL A 129 -9.43 -2.49 4.58
CA VAL A 129 -9.13 -3.36 3.43
C VAL A 129 -8.50 -4.66 3.90
N GLN A 130 -8.87 -5.76 3.25
CA GLN A 130 -8.23 -7.04 3.45
C GLN A 130 -6.81 -7.02 2.85
N LEU A 131 -5.84 -7.56 3.58
CA LEU A 131 -4.50 -7.80 3.08
C LEU A 131 -4.35 -9.26 2.60
N THR A 132 -3.32 -9.51 1.80
CA THR A 132 -2.95 -10.86 1.42
C THR A 132 -2.62 -11.68 2.66
N PRO A 133 -3.06 -12.95 2.75
CA PRO A 133 -2.80 -13.79 3.91
C PRO A 133 -1.30 -13.85 4.26
N PRO A 134 -0.93 -13.65 5.53
CA PRO A 134 0.46 -13.73 5.96
C PRO A 134 0.98 -15.17 5.86
N HIS A 135 2.27 -15.32 5.57
CA HIS A 135 2.96 -16.61 5.53
C HIS A 135 4.42 -16.47 5.97
N ASP A 136 5.14 -17.60 6.04
CA ASP A 136 6.56 -17.69 6.40
C ASP A 136 6.93 -17.07 7.76
N LEU A 137 6.01 -17.12 8.73
CA LEU A 137 6.24 -16.58 10.07
C LEU A 137 7.35 -17.35 10.81
N TRP A 138 8.33 -16.62 11.33
CA TRP A 138 9.28 -17.13 12.33
C TRP A 138 9.63 -16.03 13.33
N LEU A 139 9.96 -16.43 14.56
CA LEU A 139 10.16 -15.54 15.70
C LEU A 139 11.49 -15.81 16.39
N GLY A 140 12.12 -14.75 16.89
CA GLY A 140 13.23 -14.85 17.84
C GLY A 140 14.57 -15.31 17.25
N GLU A 141 14.81 -15.17 15.94
CA GLU A 141 16.10 -15.54 15.34
C GLU A 141 17.15 -14.48 15.66
N SER A 142 18.34 -14.89 16.11
CA SER A 142 19.45 -13.97 16.38
C SER A 142 20.23 -13.70 15.09
N LEU A 143 20.10 -12.50 14.52
CA LEU A 143 20.83 -12.08 13.32
C LEU A 143 21.90 -11.04 13.66
N ALA A 144 23.08 -11.14 13.04
CA ALA A 144 24.14 -10.18 13.23
C ALA A 144 23.96 -8.98 12.28
N LEU A 145 23.57 -7.82 12.82
CA LEU A 145 23.44 -6.58 12.08
C LEU A 145 24.68 -5.73 12.37
N ASN A 146 25.50 -5.50 11.34
CA ASN A 146 26.80 -4.83 11.47
C ASN A 146 27.70 -5.43 12.56
N GLY A 147 27.67 -6.77 12.70
CA GLY A 147 28.45 -7.51 13.70
C GLY A 147 27.84 -7.55 15.11
N VAL A 148 26.69 -6.91 15.34
CA VAL A 148 25.99 -6.92 16.63
C VAL A 148 24.77 -7.83 16.55
N PRO A 149 24.60 -8.80 17.46
CA PRO A 149 23.43 -9.68 17.46
C PRO A 149 22.16 -8.92 17.83
N HIS A 150 21.10 -9.13 17.04
CA HIS A 150 19.77 -8.60 17.27
C HIS A 150 18.75 -9.74 17.20
N THR A 151 17.75 -9.70 18.06
CA THR A 151 16.59 -10.60 17.94
C THR A 151 15.68 -10.07 16.84
N VAL A 152 15.53 -10.87 15.79
CA VAL A 152 14.71 -10.55 14.62
C VAL A 152 13.53 -11.50 14.58
N ASN A 153 12.42 -10.98 14.09
CA ASN A 153 11.21 -11.74 13.76
C ASN A 153 10.89 -11.50 12.29
N HIS A 154 10.05 -12.34 11.70
CA HIS A 154 9.70 -12.19 10.30
C HIS A 154 8.30 -12.71 10.01
N VAL A 155 7.65 -12.02 9.07
CA VAL A 155 6.45 -12.53 8.41
C VAL A 155 6.39 -11.91 7.01
N ASN A 156 5.86 -12.66 6.06
CA ASN A 156 5.57 -12.15 4.73
C ASN A 156 4.09 -11.77 4.63
N THR A 157 3.79 -10.49 4.47
CA THR A 157 2.43 -9.93 4.33
C THR A 157 2.12 -9.51 2.88
N GLY A 158 2.65 -10.28 1.93
CA GLY A 158 2.69 -9.98 0.49
C GLY A 158 4.08 -9.56 0.02
N VAL A 159 4.85 -8.95 0.93
CA VAL A 159 6.30 -8.76 0.80
C VAL A 159 6.99 -9.13 2.12
N PRO A 160 8.27 -9.55 2.09
CA PRO A 160 9.00 -9.92 3.28
C PRO A 160 9.22 -8.72 4.22
N HIS A 161 8.94 -8.93 5.51
CA HIS A 161 9.16 -7.95 6.58
C HIS A 161 9.95 -8.59 7.72
N ALA A 162 11.06 -7.97 8.10
CA ALA A 162 11.79 -8.28 9.30
C ALA A 162 11.39 -7.28 10.38
N VAL A 163 11.14 -7.76 11.59
CA VAL A 163 10.60 -6.96 12.71
C VAL A 163 11.53 -7.10 13.91
N VAL A 164 12.07 -5.97 14.37
CA VAL A 164 12.92 -5.86 15.55
C VAL A 164 12.17 -5.04 16.60
N ILE A 165 11.98 -5.63 17.78
CA ILE A 165 11.41 -4.92 18.93
C ILE A 165 12.54 -4.16 19.63
N VAL A 166 12.31 -2.89 19.93
CA VAL A 166 13.26 -1.97 20.58
C VAL A 166 12.59 -1.23 21.72
N ASP A 167 13.39 -0.76 22.68
CA ASP A 167 12.89 -0.01 23.85
C ASP A 167 12.46 1.42 23.48
N ASP A 168 13.24 2.11 22.63
CA ASP A 168 12.93 3.45 22.13
C ASP A 168 13.13 3.52 20.62
N VAL A 169 12.01 3.56 19.89
CA VAL A 169 12.02 3.59 18.42
C VAL A 169 12.65 4.87 17.86
N TRP A 170 12.63 5.97 18.60
CA TRP A 170 13.14 7.27 18.15
C TRP A 170 14.67 7.36 18.23
N SER A 171 15.30 6.54 19.06
CA SER A 171 16.76 6.42 19.13
C SER A 171 17.37 5.56 18.01
N VAL A 172 16.56 4.82 17.25
CA VAL A 172 17.05 3.89 16.24
C VAL A 172 17.64 4.64 15.05
N ASP A 173 18.88 4.28 14.67
CA ASP A 173 19.45 4.63 13.36
C ASP A 173 18.87 3.70 12.28
N VAL A 174 17.66 4.06 11.83
CA VAL A 174 16.87 3.27 10.87
C VAL A 174 17.60 3.12 9.54
N ARG A 175 18.37 4.11 9.10
CA ARG A 175 19.11 4.03 7.85
C ARG A 175 20.19 2.96 7.93
N THR A 176 21.01 2.98 8.99
CA THR A 176 22.13 2.06 9.13
C THR A 176 21.66 0.63 9.43
N LEU A 177 20.79 0.45 10.43
CA LEU A 177 20.30 -0.88 10.81
C LEU A 177 19.31 -1.43 9.77
N GLY A 178 18.44 -0.58 9.23
CA GLY A 178 17.50 -0.96 8.18
C GLY A 178 18.20 -1.48 6.95
N ARG A 179 19.28 -0.81 6.49
CA ARG A 179 20.09 -1.30 5.36
C ARG A 179 20.76 -2.64 5.65
N ALA A 180 21.30 -2.81 6.86
CA ALA A 180 21.92 -4.07 7.27
C ALA A 180 20.91 -5.24 7.23
N LEU A 181 19.71 -5.02 7.74
CA LEU A 181 18.65 -6.04 7.76
C LEU A 181 18.08 -6.30 6.34
N ARG A 182 17.84 -5.25 5.57
CA ARG A 182 17.40 -5.26 4.17
C ARG A 182 18.29 -6.14 3.27
N GLN A 183 19.59 -6.17 3.54
CA GLN A 183 20.61 -6.87 2.77
C GLN A 183 21.13 -8.15 3.45
N HIS A 184 20.60 -8.50 4.63
CA HIS A 184 21.06 -9.65 5.39
C HIS A 184 20.86 -10.95 4.60
N GLU A 185 21.84 -11.85 4.65
CA GLU A 185 21.87 -13.10 3.87
C GLU A 185 20.63 -13.98 4.09
N ARG A 186 20.07 -13.94 5.31
CA ARG A 186 18.82 -14.62 5.68
C ARG A 186 17.63 -14.30 4.76
N PHE A 187 17.63 -13.11 4.16
CA PHE A 187 16.58 -12.62 3.25
C PHE A 187 17.01 -12.61 1.78
N ALA A 188 18.20 -13.12 1.44
CA ALA A 188 18.67 -13.16 0.06
C ALA A 188 17.81 -14.11 -0.81
N PRO A 189 17.74 -13.87 -2.13
CA PRO A 189 18.31 -12.75 -2.87
C PRO A 189 17.42 -11.49 -2.89
N LYS A 190 16.14 -11.62 -2.52
CA LYS A 190 15.13 -10.56 -2.69
C LYS A 190 15.20 -9.47 -1.61
N GLY A 191 15.84 -9.77 -0.47
CA GLY A 191 15.90 -8.93 0.72
C GLY A 191 14.55 -8.78 1.42
N THR A 192 14.50 -7.86 2.38
CA THR A 192 13.31 -7.62 3.22
C THR A 192 13.10 -6.12 3.46
N ASN A 193 11.88 -5.72 3.76
CA ASN A 193 11.65 -4.49 4.51
C ASN A 193 12.11 -4.69 5.97
N ALA A 194 12.57 -3.62 6.61
CA ALA A 194 13.03 -3.66 7.99
C ALA A 194 12.17 -2.75 8.86
N ASN A 195 11.50 -3.33 9.84
CA ASN A 195 10.60 -2.66 10.76
C ASN A 195 11.19 -2.65 12.17
N PHE A 196 11.21 -1.48 12.78
CA PHE A 196 11.61 -1.29 14.16
C PHE A 196 10.38 -0.85 14.93
N ILE A 197 10.04 -1.60 15.99
CA ILE A 197 8.80 -1.38 16.72
C ILE A 197 9.05 -1.22 18.21
N GLN A 198 8.27 -0.34 18.81
CA GLN A 198 8.21 -0.18 20.27
C GLN A 198 6.79 -0.52 20.71
N ILE A 199 6.68 -1.46 21.66
CA ILE A 199 5.41 -1.79 22.30
C ILE A 199 5.08 -0.68 23.30
N VAL A 200 3.95 -0.01 23.11
CA VAL A 200 3.48 1.04 24.04
C VAL A 200 2.57 0.42 25.09
N ASP A 201 1.60 -0.37 24.62
CA ASP A 201 0.68 -1.17 25.43
C ASP A 201 0.17 -2.34 24.59
N ASN A 202 -0.78 -3.13 25.14
CA ASN A 202 -1.33 -4.29 24.44
C ASN A 202 -2.22 -3.95 23.23
N LYS A 203 -2.48 -2.68 22.95
CA LYS A 203 -3.27 -2.22 21.81
C LYS A 203 -2.52 -1.25 20.90
N SER A 204 -1.31 -0.85 21.26
CA SER A 204 -0.62 0.26 20.61
C SER A 204 0.86 -0.02 20.41
N ILE A 205 1.34 0.18 19.19
CA ILE A 205 2.76 0.10 18.86
C ILE A 205 3.20 1.34 18.06
N LEU A 206 4.46 1.73 18.22
CA LEU A 206 5.12 2.69 17.33
C LEU A 206 5.91 1.92 16.27
N LEU A 207 5.91 2.43 15.03
CA LEU A 207 6.59 1.78 13.90
C LEU A 207 7.45 2.78 13.11
N ARG A 208 8.69 2.39 12.86
CA ARG A 208 9.57 2.98 11.86
C ARG A 208 10.00 1.91 10.84
N THR A 209 9.92 2.22 9.56
CA THR A 209 10.19 1.25 8.48
C THR A 209 11.27 1.77 7.55
N TYR A 210 12.31 0.97 7.32
CA TYR A 210 13.18 1.08 6.16
C TYR A 210 12.62 0.21 5.04
N GLU A 211 12.28 0.82 3.91
CA GLU A 211 11.51 0.17 2.86
C GLU A 211 12.38 -0.27 1.69
N ARG A 212 12.22 -1.54 1.31
CA ARG A 212 12.86 -2.13 0.13
C ARG A 212 12.37 -1.44 -1.14
N GLY A 213 13.28 -1.05 -2.01
CA GLY A 213 12.98 -0.36 -3.26
C GLY A 213 12.96 1.17 -3.15
N VAL A 214 12.59 1.71 -1.98
CA VAL A 214 12.87 3.13 -1.62
C VAL A 214 14.30 3.27 -1.12
N GLU A 215 14.79 2.24 -0.41
CA GLU A 215 16.14 2.18 0.17
C GLU A 215 16.40 3.32 1.18
N ASP A 216 15.34 3.69 1.90
CA ASP A 216 15.36 4.68 2.98
C ASP A 216 14.19 4.46 3.95
N GLU A 217 14.14 5.27 5.01
CA GLU A 217 12.99 5.34 5.91
C GLU A 217 11.76 5.96 5.22
N THR A 218 10.60 5.31 5.35
CA THR A 218 9.33 5.80 4.81
C THR A 218 8.39 6.28 5.91
N TYR A 219 7.46 7.17 5.54
CA TYR A 219 6.48 7.75 6.48
C TYR A 219 5.45 6.74 6.99
N ALA A 220 5.20 5.68 6.22
CA ALA A 220 4.35 4.57 6.61
C ALA A 220 4.50 3.42 5.63
N CYS A 221 4.31 2.20 6.14
CA CYS A 221 4.21 1.01 5.32
C CYS A 221 3.04 0.16 5.83
N GLY A 222 1.96 0.04 5.05
CA GLY A 222 0.76 -0.69 5.49
C GLY A 222 1.00 -2.18 5.70
N THR A 223 1.79 -2.83 4.84
CA THR A 223 2.17 -4.23 5.00
C THR A 223 3.17 -4.43 6.15
N GLY A 224 4.02 -3.42 6.42
CA GLY A 224 4.92 -3.39 7.57
C GLY A 224 4.20 -3.21 8.90
N ALA A 225 3.14 -2.38 8.94
CA ALA A 225 2.24 -2.25 10.08
C ALA A 225 1.53 -3.57 10.38
N ALA A 226 1.01 -4.24 9.36
CA ALA A 226 0.42 -5.57 9.52
C ALA A 226 1.44 -6.60 10.04
N ALA A 227 2.64 -6.65 9.45
CA ALA A 227 3.69 -7.55 9.89
C ALA A 227 4.08 -7.32 11.36
N SER A 228 4.21 -6.06 11.74
CA SER A 228 4.55 -5.63 13.09
C SER A 228 3.49 -6.01 14.12
N ALA A 229 2.22 -5.76 13.81
CA ALA A 229 1.11 -6.15 14.67
C ALA A 229 1.01 -7.68 14.82
N LEU A 230 1.16 -8.44 13.74
CA LEU A 230 1.14 -9.90 13.78
C LEU A 230 2.28 -10.48 14.62
N VAL A 231 3.50 -9.94 14.50
CA VAL A 231 4.64 -10.34 15.32
C VAL A 231 4.37 -10.03 16.80
N ALA A 232 3.88 -8.83 17.12
CA ALA A 232 3.54 -8.46 18.49
C ALA A 232 2.44 -9.35 19.09
N GLN A 233 1.41 -9.68 18.29
CA GLN A 233 0.35 -10.62 18.66
C GLN A 233 0.90 -12.03 18.96
N GLN A 234 1.72 -12.56 18.05
CA GLN A 234 2.26 -13.91 18.20
C GLN A 234 3.21 -14.05 19.41
N LEU A 235 3.91 -12.97 19.76
CA LEU A 235 4.76 -12.90 20.95
C LEU A 235 3.98 -12.64 22.25
N GLY A 236 2.66 -12.42 22.18
CA GLY A 236 1.83 -12.13 23.35
C GLY A 236 1.95 -10.71 23.89
N PHE A 237 2.48 -9.78 23.09
CA PHE A 237 2.61 -8.37 23.46
C PHE A 237 1.42 -7.51 23.05
N ALA A 238 0.57 -7.98 22.14
CA ALA A 238 -0.57 -7.22 21.63
C ALA A 238 -1.84 -8.07 21.42
N ASP A 239 -3.00 -7.42 21.53
CA ASP A 239 -4.33 -7.96 21.31
C ASP A 239 -4.61 -8.18 19.80
N ALA A 240 -5.74 -8.82 19.46
CA ALA A 240 -6.15 -9.07 18.07
C ALA A 240 -6.38 -7.80 17.23
N GLU A 241 -6.66 -6.67 17.88
CA GLU A 241 -6.70 -5.35 17.27
C GLU A 241 -5.55 -4.49 17.80
N VAL A 242 -4.75 -3.92 16.89
CA VAL A 242 -3.56 -3.13 17.22
C VAL A 242 -3.57 -1.82 16.45
N HIS A 243 -3.37 -0.71 17.14
CA HIS A 243 -3.11 0.61 16.60
C HIS A 243 -1.61 0.80 16.39
N VAL A 244 -1.21 1.01 15.14
CA VAL A 244 0.18 1.19 14.72
C VAL A 244 0.37 2.65 14.34
N THR A 245 1.15 3.38 15.14
CA THR A 245 1.51 4.77 14.84
C THR A 245 2.78 4.80 14.02
N THR A 246 2.72 5.35 12.80
CA THR A 246 3.88 5.45 11.90
C THR A 246 4.58 6.80 12.06
N THR A 247 5.75 6.96 11.44
CA THR A 247 6.53 8.22 11.40
C THR A 247 5.79 9.38 10.75
N GLY A 248 4.92 9.09 9.79
CA GLY A 248 3.97 10.03 9.18
C GLY A 248 2.86 10.50 10.11
N LYS A 249 2.84 10.04 11.37
CA LYS A 249 1.81 10.30 12.40
C LYS A 249 0.43 9.75 12.08
N GLU A 250 0.32 8.88 11.06
CA GLU A 250 -0.90 8.15 10.80
C GLU A 250 -1.02 6.98 11.77
N VAL A 251 -2.24 6.73 12.25
CA VAL A 251 -2.56 5.57 13.06
C VAL A 251 -3.31 4.57 12.19
N LEU A 252 -2.66 3.44 11.93
CA LEU A 252 -3.24 2.32 11.20
C LEU A 252 -3.80 1.30 12.19
N THR A 253 -5.04 0.86 12.03
CA THR A 253 -5.58 -0.24 12.83
C THR A 253 -5.41 -1.55 12.07
N ILE A 254 -4.70 -2.50 12.66
CA ILE A 254 -4.58 -3.87 12.18
C ILE A 254 -5.52 -4.75 12.98
N THR A 255 -6.38 -5.50 12.30
CA THR A 255 -7.24 -6.50 12.92
C THR A 255 -6.97 -7.86 12.30
N SER A 256 -6.81 -8.88 13.14
CA SER A 256 -6.66 -10.27 12.73
C SER A 256 -7.90 -11.06 13.12
N ASP A 257 -8.57 -11.70 12.16
CA ASP A 257 -9.77 -12.53 12.39
C ASP A 257 -9.72 -13.78 11.51
N GLY A 258 -9.79 -14.96 12.12
CA GLY A 258 -9.81 -16.24 11.39
C GLY A 258 -8.63 -16.47 10.42
N GLY A 259 -7.46 -15.89 10.70
CA GLY A 259 -6.28 -15.94 9.81
C GLY A 259 -6.29 -14.89 8.69
N GLN A 260 -7.34 -14.07 8.59
CA GLN A 260 -7.38 -12.91 7.72
C GLN A 260 -6.86 -11.68 8.44
N VAL A 261 -6.17 -10.82 7.71
CA VAL A 261 -5.60 -9.59 8.23
C VAL A 261 -6.23 -8.42 7.50
N PHE A 262 -6.71 -7.45 8.24
CA PHE A 262 -7.26 -6.23 7.69
C PHE A 262 -6.46 -5.02 8.17
N LEU A 263 -6.30 -4.08 7.24
CA LEU A 263 -5.68 -2.79 7.46
C LEU A 263 -6.78 -1.73 7.38
N THR A 264 -6.98 -0.99 8.47
CA THR A 264 -7.83 0.19 8.50
C THR A 264 -6.96 1.43 8.61
N GLY A 265 -7.18 2.39 7.73
CA GLY A 265 -6.43 3.65 7.73
C GLY A 265 -7.13 4.72 6.91
N ALA A 266 -6.52 5.89 6.84
CA ALA A 266 -7.03 6.96 6.01
C ALA A 266 -6.66 6.71 4.53
N ALA A 267 -7.50 7.21 3.64
CA ALA A 267 -7.20 7.46 2.24
C ALA A 267 -7.63 8.90 1.95
N ALA A 268 -6.67 9.75 1.63
CA ALA A 268 -6.90 11.16 1.36
C ALA A 268 -7.18 11.36 -0.12
N TYR A 269 -8.23 12.12 -0.42
CA TYR A 269 -8.50 12.61 -1.76
C TYR A 269 -7.85 13.98 -1.92
N VAL A 270 -6.93 14.10 -2.88
CA VAL A 270 -6.11 15.31 -3.04
C VAL A 270 -6.76 16.25 -4.04
N PHE A 271 -6.97 15.80 -5.27
CA PHE A 271 -7.59 16.58 -6.33
C PHE A 271 -8.11 15.70 -7.47
N ALA A 272 -8.92 16.27 -8.34
CA ALA A 272 -9.17 15.74 -9.68
C ALA A 272 -8.88 16.83 -10.71
N GLY A 273 -8.68 16.41 -11.95
CA GLY A 273 -8.47 17.33 -13.04
C GLY A 273 -8.62 16.66 -14.39
N THR A 274 -8.36 17.46 -15.42
CA THR A 274 -8.34 17.01 -16.81
C THR A 274 -7.00 17.32 -17.44
N LEU A 275 -6.48 16.43 -18.29
CA LEU A 275 -5.26 16.67 -19.07
C LEU A 275 -5.43 16.32 -20.55
N ASP A 276 -4.70 17.00 -21.44
CA ASP A 276 -4.66 16.63 -22.86
C ASP A 276 -3.70 15.45 -23.06
N ALA A 277 -4.25 14.24 -23.22
CA ALA A 277 -3.46 13.02 -23.36
C ALA A 277 -2.60 13.03 -24.64
N ALA A 278 -3.06 13.71 -25.70
CA ALA A 278 -2.32 13.81 -26.95
C ALA A 278 -1.10 14.73 -26.82
N ALA A 279 -1.17 15.76 -25.98
CA ALA A 279 -0.02 16.63 -25.68
C ALA A 279 1.12 15.88 -24.99
N LEU A 280 0.81 14.76 -24.32
CA LEU A 280 1.77 13.85 -23.69
C LEU A 280 2.15 12.65 -24.57
N GLY A 281 1.68 12.59 -25.82
CA GLY A 281 1.98 11.49 -26.75
C GLY A 281 1.38 10.14 -26.33
N LEU A 282 0.26 10.16 -25.59
CA LEU A 282 -0.45 8.96 -25.18
C LEU A 282 -1.43 8.49 -26.28
N PRO A 283 -1.43 7.18 -26.62
CA PRO A 283 -2.38 6.62 -27.59
C PRO A 283 -3.78 6.54 -26.99
N ARG A 284 -4.80 6.48 -27.87
CA ARG A 284 -6.17 6.08 -27.51
C ARG A 284 -6.28 4.56 -27.55
#